data_AF-E2A3T4-F1
#
_entry.id   AF-E2A3T4-F1
#
_cell.length_a   1.000
_cell.length_b   1.000
_cell.length_c   1.000
_cell.angle_alpha   90.00
_cell.angle_beta   90.00
_cell.angle_gamma   90.00
#
_symmetry.space_group_name_H-M   'P 1'
#
loop_
_entity.id
_entity.type
_entity.pdbx_description
1 polymer ?
#
loop_
_entity_poly.entity_id
_entity_poly.type
_entity_poly.pdbx_seq_one_letter_code
_entity_poly.pdbx_strand_id
1 'polypeptide(L)' 'LNNGNYQIWKYKVELLLIKDELWHTVNEIRPDNPDEKWLKADRQAKATIGLLVEDDQLRYIRDAISARETW' A
#
# COMPACT_ATOMS: atom_id res chain seq x y z
N LEU A 1 15.33 -5.02 4.63
CA LEU A 1 15.58 -4.82 3.17
C LEU A 1 17.04 -4.50 2.88
N ASN A 2 17.74 -5.25 2.02
CA ASN A 2 18.93 -4.74 1.32
C ASN A 2 18.48 -4.05 0.02
N ASN A 3 19.12 -2.95 -0.37
CA ASN A 3 18.70 -2.05 -1.46
C ASN A 3 18.41 -2.75 -2.81
N GLY A 4 18.98 -3.95 -3.04
CA GLY A 4 18.75 -4.74 -4.25
C GLY A 4 17.37 -5.43 -4.34
N ASN A 5 16.68 -5.69 -3.23
CA ASN A 5 15.39 -6.41 -3.25
C ASN A 5 14.17 -5.47 -3.16
N TYR A 6 14.36 -4.21 -2.77
CA TYR A 6 13.24 -3.26 -2.63
C TYR A 6 12.52 -3.01 -3.95
N GLN A 7 13.24 -2.81 -5.06
CA GLN A 7 12.61 -2.56 -6.36
C GLN A 7 11.81 -3.77 -6.86
N ILE A 8 12.30 -4.99 -6.60
CA ILE A 8 11.60 -6.23 -6.97
C ILE A 8 10.34 -6.40 -6.11
N TRP A 9 10.47 -6.21 -4.79
CA TRP A 9 9.34 -6.23 -3.87
C TRP A 9 8.27 -5.21 -4.29
N LYS A 10 8.68 -3.96 -4.51
CA LYS A 10 7.82 -2.86 -4.92
C LYS A 10 7.04 -3.22 -6.17
N TYR A 11 7.74 -3.66 -7.23
CA TYR A 11 7.07 -4.05 -8.47
C TYR A 11 6.08 -5.20 -8.27
N LYS A 12 6.41 -6.22 -7.46
CA LYS A 12 5.49 -7.33 -7.17
C LYS A 12 4.24 -6.89 -6.41
N VAL A 13 4.40 -6.01 -5.41
CA VAL A 13 3.26 -5.50 -4.63
C VAL A 13 2.38 -4.60 -5.50
N GLU A 14 2.96 -3.77 -6.36
CA GLU A 14 2.20 -2.98 -7.34
C GLU A 14 1.36 -3.87 -8.25
N LEU A 15 1.95 -4.92 -8.84
CA LEU A 15 1.21 -5.87 -9.67
C LEU A 15 0.07 -6.58 -8.91
N LEU A 16 0.29 -6.91 -7.64
CA LEU A 16 -0.75 -7.52 -6.79
C LEU A 16 -1.90 -6.54 -6.52
N LEU A 17 -1.58 -5.29 -6.19
CA LEU A 17 -2.60 -4.25 -5.96
C LEU A 17 -3.36 -3.91 -7.25
N ILE A 18 -2.72 -3.96 -8.42
CA ILE A 18 -3.41 -3.81 -9.71
C ILE A 18 -4.37 -4.97 -9.93
N LYS A 19 -3.90 -6.22 -9.73
CA LYS A 19 -4.72 -7.43 -9.90
C LYS A 19 -5.96 -7.43 -9.01
N ASP A 20 -5.84 -6.90 -7.79
CA ASP A 20 -6.93 -6.86 -6.82
C ASP A 20 -7.75 -5.55 -6.90
N GLU A 21 -7.52 -4.74 -7.95
CA GLU A 21 -8.19 -3.45 -8.21
C GLU A 21 -8.00 -2.39 -7.11
N LEU A 22 -6.90 -2.45 -6.36
CA LEU A 22 -6.60 -1.58 -5.21
C LEU A 22 -5.60 -0.46 -5.51
N TRP A 23 -4.85 -0.56 -6.61
CA TRP A 23 -3.73 0.35 -6.91
C TRP A 23 -4.11 1.84 -6.98
N HIS A 24 -5.35 2.14 -7.37
CA HIS A 24 -5.88 3.51 -7.41
C HIS A 24 -5.74 4.22 -6.05
N THR A 25 -5.87 3.51 -4.92
CA THR A 25 -5.74 4.08 -3.57
C THR A 25 -4.32 4.51 -3.20
N VAL A 26 -3.31 3.99 -3.90
CA VAL A 26 -1.90 4.38 -3.74
C VAL A 26 -1.53 5.49 -4.73
N ASN A 27 -1.91 5.33 -6.00
CA ASN A 27 -1.48 6.21 -7.08
C ASN A 27 -2.25 7.55 -7.10
N GLU A 28 -3.53 7.53 -6.75
CA GLU A 28 -4.40 8.71 -6.83
C GLU A 28 -4.46 9.47 -5.50
N ILE A 29 -4.84 10.73 -5.55
CA ILE A 29 -5.05 11.54 -4.34
C ILE A 29 -6.39 11.12 -3.76
N ARG A 30 -6.43 10.83 -2.45
CA ARG A 30 -7.68 10.54 -1.74
C ARG A 30 -8.67 11.69 -2.00
N PRO A 31 -9.90 11.42 -2.45
CA PRO A 31 -10.93 12.44 -2.60
C PRO A 31 -11.23 13.15 -1.27
N ASP A 32 -11.72 14.39 -1.33
CA ASP A 32 -12.10 15.15 -0.11
C ASP A 32 -13.21 14.45 0.68
N ASN A 33 -14.14 13.79 -0.03
CA ASN A 33 -15.24 13.00 0.54
C ASN A 33 -15.21 11.58 -0.04
N PRO A 34 -14.33 10.70 0.46
CA PRO A 34 -14.25 9.33 -0.03
C PRO A 34 -15.48 8.53 0.42
N ASP A 35 -16.02 7.71 -0.48
CA ASP A 35 -17.08 6.78 -0.12
C ASP A 35 -16.55 5.56 0.64
N GLU A 36 -17.46 4.73 1.18
CA GLU A 36 -17.06 3.54 1.94
C GLU A 36 -16.30 2.52 1.06
N LYS A 37 -16.56 2.52 -0.25
CA LYS A 37 -15.86 1.65 -1.20
C LYS A 37 -14.38 2.05 -1.28
N TRP A 38 -14.09 3.33 -1.42
CA TRP A 38 -12.73 3.87 -1.40
C TRP A 38 -12.02 3.59 -0.08
N LEU A 39 -12.67 3.88 1.04
CA LEU A 39 -12.11 3.65 2.37
C LEU A 39 -11.79 2.17 2.61
N LYS A 40 -12.66 1.26 2.15
CA LYS A 40 -12.41 -0.18 2.23
C LYS A 40 -11.22 -0.58 1.37
N ALA A 41 -11.15 -0.12 0.11
CA ALA A 41 -10.03 -0.41 -0.78
C ALA A 41 -8.70 0.10 -0.20
N ASP A 42 -8.69 1.32 0.37
CA ASP A 42 -7.51 1.93 0.96
C ASP A 42 -7.00 1.13 2.17
N ARG A 43 -7.92 0.68 3.05
CA ARG A 43 -7.57 -0.21 4.16
C ARG A 43 -7.01 -1.57 3.68
N GLN A 44 -7.58 -2.13 2.62
CA GLN A 44 -7.11 -3.39 2.04
C GLN A 44 -5.72 -3.23 1.43
N ALA A 45 -5.48 -2.18 0.64
CA ALA A 45 -4.19 -1.89 0.04
C ALA A 45 -3.11 -1.69 1.12
N LYS A 46 -3.39 -0.88 2.14
CA LYS A 46 -2.51 -0.67 3.29
C LYS A 46 -2.17 -1.99 3.98
N ALA A 47 -3.16 -2.84 4.26
CA ALA A 47 -2.94 -4.13 4.89
C ALA A 47 -2.06 -5.04 4.03
N THR A 48 -2.31 -5.11 2.72
CA THR A 48 -1.49 -5.90 1.79
C THR A 48 -0.04 -5.43 1.76
N ILE A 49 0.22 -4.11 1.67
CA ILE A 49 1.58 -3.56 1.71
C ILE A 49 2.26 -3.91 3.04
N GLY A 50 1.58 -3.68 4.17
CA GLY A 50 2.10 -3.96 5.50
C GLY A 50 2.39 -5.44 5.75
N LEU A 51 1.56 -6.35 5.23
CA LEU A 51 1.78 -7.80 5.38
C LEU A 51 2.90 -8.35 4.49
N LEU A 52 3.25 -7.65 3.41
CA LEU A 52 4.27 -8.10 2.46
C LEU A 52 5.62 -7.43 2.68
N VAL A 53 5.70 -6.39 3.52
CA VAL A 53 6.99 -5.79 3.88
C VAL A 53 7.68 -6.63 4.97
N GLU A 54 9.01 -6.58 5.01
CA GLU A 54 9.80 -7.22 6.06
C GLU A 54 9.52 -6.58 7.44
N ASP A 55 9.52 -7.39 8.50
CA ASP A 55 9.22 -6.96 9.88
C ASP A 55 10.04 -5.74 10.33
N ASP A 56 11.30 -5.65 9.90
CA ASP A 56 12.20 -4.55 10.25
C ASP A 56 11.80 -3.20 9.65
N GLN A 57 10.96 -3.20 8.61
CA GLN A 57 10.41 -2.03 7.93
C GLN A 57 9.06 -1.60 8.48
N LEU A 58 8.32 -2.48 9.18
CA LEU A 58 7.01 -2.16 9.74
C LEU A 58 7.04 -0.90 10.61
N ARG A 59 8.16 -0.65 11.30
CA ARG A 59 8.37 0.55 12.12
C ARG A 59 8.22 1.87 11.35
N TYR A 60 8.47 1.87 10.04
CA TYR A 60 8.38 3.07 9.20
C TYR A 60 6.98 3.35 8.70
N ILE A 61 6.13 2.32 8.62
CA ILE A 61 4.80 2.41 8.00
C ILE A 61 3.65 2.19 8.98
N ARG A 62 3.93 1.77 10.22
CA ARG A 62 2.89 1.49 11.24
C ARG A 62 1.97 2.68 11.48
N ASP A 63 2.53 3.88 11.47
CA ASP A 63 1.83 5.12 11.81
C ASP A 63 1.22 5.81 10.57
N ALA A 64 1.40 5.24 9.37
CA ALA A 64 0.78 5.70 8.13
C ALA A 64 -0.75 5.53 8.19
N ILE A 65 -1.51 6.47 7.65
CA ILE A 65 -2.97 6.50 7.75
C ILE A 65 -3.64 5.96 6.48
N SER A 66 -2.98 6.08 5.33
CA SER A 66 -3.47 5.63 4.02
C SER A 66 -2.52 4.64 3.35
N ALA A 67 -3.01 3.91 2.35
CA ALA A 67 -2.18 3.04 1.52
C ALA A 67 -1.09 3.83 0.79
N ARG A 68 -1.42 5.05 0.34
CA ARG A 68 -0.48 5.98 -0.29
C ARG A 68 0.66 6.41 0.63
N GLU A 69 0.39 6.67 1.91
CA GLU A 69 1.43 6.98 2.90
C GLU A 69 2.26 5.76 3.30
N THR A 70 1.68 4.56 3.19
CA THR A 70 2.35 3.29 3.50
C THR A 70 3.34 2.88 2.41
N TRP A 71 3.12 3.34 1.18
CA TRP A 71 3.91 3.02 -0.02
C TRP A 71 5.20 3.83 -0.16
#